data_AF-F9P745-F1
#
_entry.id   AF-F9P745-F1
#
_cell.length_a   1.000
_cell.length_b   1.000
_cell.length_c   1.000
_cell.angle_alpha   90.00
_cell.angle_beta   90.00
_cell.angle_gamma   90.00
#
_symmetry.space_group_name_H-M   'P 1'
#
loop_
_entity.id
_entity.type
_entity.pdbx_description
1 polymer ?
#
loop_
_entity_poly.entity_id
_entity_poly.type
_entity_poly.pdbx_seq_one_letter_code
_entity_poly.pdbx_strand_id
1 'polypeptide(L)'
;MTHTRKMAIIAILSAISFLLMFFDFPILPGASFLKLDFSILPILLGLVVLNLRGALSILLVRSVLKLLLNNQGVNTYIGLPMNIIAVAVFVIAFAFIWKKEQTIVRFLIASVVGTLGLTVAMLLLNYIYAIPLYAMFANFDISKILGVANYLFAMVIPFNLLEGVVFAIAFWVINLLLKPILIKYENKQTFLTKGSFALLLFVILGYVVKFHPNYLKGFDSLIQITLRGDLPHTLTLFFSSVTSLINTPVIMTWVAVLAGFFLYKKWWSEAILLIGNLALTGILVAFLKNIYQRSRPAIQHLVEEGGFSFPSGHALASTLIFGTLLIIVSQRIKSVQTKRILQSLMIVMIFIIMTSRVYLGVHYPTDVLGSFLLGLGILHVEFPYYDKLRFQWRFKGNKNSIATRKKMMRKVLNDKLVHQILSVVSCIPLGSVATYGQIAQLIGRERNARLVGRVLSQAGLYGKYPCHRVVNSAGRLAPAWEEQRHLLWAEGVTFKTNGCVDLKNTNGGQRILVKCKWNSEREFCFILWYNESYETL
;
A
#
# COMPACT_ATOMS: atom_id res chain seq x y z
N MET A 1 -9.60 6.60 2.48
CA MET A 1 -10.42 5.84 3.45
C MET A 1 -11.79 6.50 3.59
N THR A 2 -12.90 5.76 3.55
CA THR A 2 -14.27 6.31 3.69
C THR A 2 -14.52 6.82 5.12
N HIS A 3 -15.48 7.73 5.31
CA HIS A 3 -15.83 8.27 6.63
C HIS A 3 -16.20 7.17 7.63
N THR A 4 -17.02 6.20 7.22
CA THR A 4 -17.43 5.06 8.06
C THR A 4 -16.24 4.22 8.50
N ARG A 5 -15.27 3.96 7.61
CA ARG A 5 -14.05 3.21 7.96
C ARG A 5 -13.17 3.98 8.95
N LYS A 6 -13.06 5.31 8.78
CA LYS A 6 -12.34 6.16 9.75
C LYS A 6 -12.99 6.08 11.13
N MET A 7 -14.32 6.17 11.20
CA MET A 7 -15.06 6.06 12.46
C MET A 7 -14.87 4.69 13.12
N ALA A 8 -14.99 3.60 12.36
CA ALA A 8 -14.80 2.25 12.89
C ALA A 8 -13.38 2.03 13.45
N ILE A 9 -12.36 2.53 12.77
CA ILE A 9 -10.97 2.45 13.24
C ILE A 9 -10.78 3.29 14.50
N ILE A 10 -11.33 4.50 14.56
CA ILE A 10 -11.29 5.33 15.77
C ILE A 10 -11.94 4.58 16.94
N ALA A 11 -13.13 3.98 16.74
CA ALA A 11 -13.82 3.25 17.79
C ALA A 11 -13.01 2.04 18.30
N ILE A 12 -12.49 1.20 17.40
CA ILE A 12 -11.69 0.01 17.76
C ILE A 12 -10.42 0.42 18.49
N LEU A 13 -9.67 1.39 17.96
CA LEU A 13 -8.42 1.84 18.60
C LEU A 13 -8.66 2.53 19.94
N SER A 14 -9.80 3.22 20.10
CA SER A 14 -10.19 3.82 21.38
C SER A 14 -10.53 2.75 22.41
N ALA A 15 -11.26 1.70 22.02
CA ALA A 15 -11.58 0.58 22.89
C ALA A 15 -10.30 -0.17 23.32
N ILE A 16 -9.39 -0.47 22.39
CA ILE A 16 -8.10 -1.11 22.71
C ILE A 16 -7.27 -0.20 23.62
N SER A 17 -7.20 1.10 23.33
CA SER A 17 -6.49 2.06 24.18
C SER A 17 -7.07 2.09 25.59
N PHE A 18 -8.40 2.11 25.74
CA PHE A 18 -9.06 2.04 27.04
C PHE A 18 -8.75 0.73 27.79
N LEU A 19 -8.79 -0.43 27.12
CA LEU A 19 -8.44 -1.72 27.73
C LEU A 19 -6.99 -1.76 28.22
N LEU A 20 -6.06 -1.16 27.48
CA LEU A 20 -4.65 -1.10 27.88
C LEU A 20 -4.40 -0.25 29.13
N MET A 21 -5.33 0.65 29.50
CA MET A 21 -5.23 1.40 30.76
C MET A 21 -5.41 0.54 32.01
N PHE A 22 -5.93 -0.69 31.87
CA PHE A 22 -6.06 -1.61 33.01
C PHE A 22 -4.75 -2.33 33.34
N PHE A 23 -3.78 -2.31 32.42
CA PHE A 23 -2.47 -2.93 32.61
C PHE A 23 -1.43 -1.88 32.98
N ASP A 24 -1.72 -1.11 34.03
CA ASP A 24 -0.83 -0.09 34.58
C ASP A 24 0.11 -0.69 35.64
N PHE A 25 1.34 -0.18 35.72
CA PHE A 25 2.30 -0.60 36.75
C PHE A 25 3.26 0.54 37.14
N PRO A 26 3.67 0.62 38.42
CA PRO A 26 4.65 1.61 38.86
C PRO A 26 6.05 1.22 38.37
N ILE A 27 6.80 2.20 37.87
CA ILE A 27 8.19 1.95 37.40
C ILE A 27 9.23 2.40 38.42
N LEU A 28 8.96 3.49 39.15
CA LEU A 28 9.91 4.01 40.13
C LEU A 28 9.64 3.42 41.52
N PRO A 29 10.65 2.82 42.17
CA PRO A 29 10.58 2.44 43.58
C PRO A 29 10.28 3.68 44.43
N GLY A 30 9.26 3.62 45.28
CA GLY A 30 8.86 4.74 46.17
C GLY A 30 7.87 5.75 45.57
N ALA A 31 7.51 5.64 44.28
CA ALA A 31 6.47 6.47 43.65
C ALA A 31 5.35 5.62 43.05
N SER A 32 4.64 4.86 43.89
CA SER A 32 3.60 3.89 43.48
C SER A 32 2.39 4.50 42.77
N PHE A 33 2.19 5.81 42.89
CA PHE A 33 1.12 6.57 42.23
C PHE A 33 1.47 6.98 40.79
N LEU A 34 2.76 6.99 40.41
CA LEU A 34 3.20 7.22 39.03
C LEU A 34 3.25 5.89 38.30
N LYS A 35 2.23 5.64 37.48
CA LYS A 35 2.06 4.39 36.75
C LYS A 35 2.21 4.58 35.26
N LEU A 36 2.90 3.63 34.64
CA LEU A 36 3.01 3.53 33.19
C LEU A 36 1.98 2.53 32.66
N ASP A 37 1.40 2.85 31.51
CA ASP A 37 0.54 1.95 30.75
C ASP A 37 0.87 2.05 29.23
N PHE A 38 0.45 1.08 28.43
CA PHE A 38 0.77 1.05 26.98
C PHE A 38 -0.32 1.62 26.08
N SER A 39 -1.19 2.42 26.65
CA SER A 39 -2.41 2.80 25.97
C SER A 39 -2.25 3.95 24.96
N ILE A 40 -1.08 4.58 24.91
CA ILE A 40 -0.63 5.47 23.85
C ILE A 40 -0.41 4.75 22.51
N LEU A 41 -0.13 3.44 22.52
CA LEU A 41 0.23 2.70 21.31
C LEU A 41 -0.88 2.68 20.26
N PRO A 42 -2.16 2.39 20.59
CA PRO A 42 -3.27 2.53 19.63
C PRO A 42 -3.48 3.97 19.13
N ILE A 43 -3.14 4.98 19.93
CA ILE A 43 -3.25 6.40 19.53
C ILE A 43 -2.19 6.73 18.47
N LEU A 44 -0.94 6.33 18.69
CA LEU A 44 0.15 6.49 17.72
C LEU A 44 -0.09 5.66 16.45
N LEU A 45 -0.70 4.48 16.55
CA LEU A 45 -1.19 3.73 15.39
C LEU A 45 -2.30 4.49 14.65
N GLY A 46 -3.21 5.11 15.38
CA GLY A 46 -4.21 6.03 14.84
C GLY A 46 -3.58 7.16 14.04
N LEU A 47 -2.47 7.74 14.51
CA LEU A 47 -1.70 8.75 13.79
C LEU A 47 -1.12 8.20 12.47
N VAL A 48 -0.61 6.97 12.48
CA VAL A 48 -0.06 6.31 11.29
C VAL A 48 -1.16 6.04 10.25
N VAL A 49 -2.28 5.45 10.67
CA VAL A 49 -3.36 4.99 9.79
C VAL A 49 -4.29 6.11 9.34
N LEU A 50 -4.49 7.13 10.18
CA LEU A 50 -5.37 8.27 9.93
C LEU A 50 -4.54 9.56 9.80
N ASN A 51 -4.65 10.45 10.77
CA ASN A 51 -3.97 11.74 10.87
C ASN A 51 -4.00 12.23 12.32
N LEU A 52 -3.42 13.40 12.60
CA LEU A 52 -3.40 13.99 13.94
C LEU A 52 -4.80 14.11 14.56
N ARG A 53 -5.79 14.58 13.78
CA ARG A 53 -7.18 14.69 14.27
C ARG A 53 -7.73 13.34 14.69
N GLY A 54 -7.52 12.29 13.90
CA GLY A 54 -7.94 10.92 14.24
C GLY A 54 -7.27 10.38 15.50
N ALA A 55 -5.95 10.63 15.67
CA ALA A 55 -5.24 10.24 16.89
C ALA A 55 -5.77 10.95 18.14
N LEU A 56 -6.00 12.27 18.05
CA LEU A 56 -6.57 13.04 19.15
C LEU A 56 -8.02 12.65 19.46
N SER A 57 -8.81 12.28 18.45
CA SER A 57 -10.14 11.70 18.66
C SER A 57 -10.08 10.37 19.41
N ILE A 58 -9.11 9.50 19.10
CA ILE A 58 -8.91 8.23 19.82
C ILE A 58 -8.57 8.51 21.28
N LEU A 59 -7.63 9.43 21.54
CA LEU A 59 -7.27 9.86 22.89
C LEU A 59 -8.51 10.36 23.66
N LEU A 60 -9.30 11.25 23.07
CA LEU A 60 -10.48 11.82 23.70
C LEU A 60 -11.53 10.74 24.03
N VAL A 61 -11.89 9.89 23.06
CA VAL A 61 -12.91 8.85 23.26
C VAL A 61 -12.47 7.84 24.31
N ARG A 62 -11.21 7.38 24.28
CA ARG A 62 -10.63 6.52 25.33
C ARG A 62 -10.74 7.16 26.71
N SER A 63 -10.41 8.46 26.83
CA SER A 63 -10.47 9.14 28.12
C SER A 63 -11.89 9.31 28.63
N VAL A 64 -12.86 9.55 27.74
CA VAL A 64 -14.29 9.54 28.09
C VAL A 64 -14.72 8.15 28.57
N LEU A 65 -14.28 7.07 27.90
CA LEU A 65 -14.56 5.70 28.34
C LEU A 65 -13.96 5.42 29.73
N LYS A 66 -12.74 5.90 30.02
CA LYS A 66 -12.14 5.80 31.36
C LYS A 66 -12.99 6.50 32.41
N LEU A 67 -13.43 7.73 32.13
CA LEU A 67 -14.26 8.51 33.06
C LEU A 67 -15.63 7.88 33.31
N LEU A 68 -16.24 7.26 32.29
CA LEU A 68 -17.58 6.68 32.41
C LEU A 68 -17.59 5.26 33.00
N LEU A 69 -16.59 4.44 32.65
CA LEU A 69 -16.62 2.99 32.92
C LEU A 69 -15.65 2.54 34.01
N ASN A 70 -14.63 3.34 34.35
CA ASN A 70 -13.62 2.97 35.35
C ASN A 70 -13.13 4.22 36.10
N ASN A 71 -14.07 4.96 36.69
CA ASN A 71 -13.81 6.12 37.52
C ASN A 71 -13.41 5.68 38.94
N GLN A 72 -12.19 6.05 39.35
CA GLN A 72 -11.62 5.75 40.67
C GLN A 72 -11.62 7.01 41.58
N GLY A 73 -12.54 7.94 41.35
CA GLY A 73 -12.68 9.16 42.13
C GLY A 73 -11.49 10.10 41.93
N VAL A 74 -10.91 10.60 43.04
CA VAL A 74 -9.84 11.62 43.05
C VAL A 74 -8.66 11.23 42.14
N ASN A 75 -8.25 9.95 42.15
CA ASN A 75 -7.18 9.45 41.29
C ASN A 75 -7.48 9.65 39.79
N THR A 76 -8.74 9.50 39.39
CA THR A 76 -9.15 9.72 38.00
C THR A 76 -9.26 11.20 37.67
N TYR A 77 -9.81 12.02 38.57
CA TYR A 77 -9.94 13.47 38.34
C TYR A 77 -8.59 14.20 38.28
N ILE A 78 -7.59 13.72 39.01
CA ILE A 78 -6.24 14.29 38.96
C ILE A 78 -5.43 13.66 37.82
N GLY A 79 -5.38 12.33 37.74
CA GLY A 79 -4.49 11.63 36.82
C GLY A 79 -4.92 11.70 35.34
N LEU A 80 -6.23 11.67 35.05
CA LEU A 80 -6.71 11.61 33.67
C LEU A 80 -6.39 12.87 32.86
N PRO A 81 -6.62 14.11 33.34
CA PRO A 81 -6.22 15.32 32.64
C PRO A 81 -4.71 15.38 32.36
N MET A 82 -3.90 14.97 33.33
CA MET A 82 -2.44 14.93 33.19
C MET A 82 -2.02 13.94 32.09
N ASN A 83 -2.59 12.73 32.11
CA ASN A 83 -2.34 11.72 31.08
C ASN A 83 -2.74 12.21 29.68
N ILE A 84 -3.90 12.87 29.54
CA ILE A 84 -4.36 13.43 28.27
C ILE A 84 -3.32 14.41 27.71
N ILE A 85 -2.83 15.34 28.55
CA ILE A 85 -1.88 16.36 28.11
C ILE A 85 -0.53 15.71 27.75
N ALA A 86 0.01 14.84 28.60
CA ALA A 86 1.27 14.14 28.34
C ALA A 86 1.24 13.39 27.00
N VAL A 87 0.20 12.59 26.79
CA VAL A 87 0.00 11.81 25.56
C VAL A 87 -0.20 12.72 24.35
N ALA A 88 -1.00 13.79 24.48
CA ALA A 88 -1.24 14.72 23.39
C ALA A 88 0.06 15.40 22.92
N VAL A 89 0.89 15.88 23.85
CA VAL A 89 2.19 16.50 23.54
C VAL A 89 3.10 15.54 22.79
N PHE A 90 3.20 14.30 23.27
CA PHE A 90 4.01 13.26 22.61
C PHE A 90 3.50 12.95 21.19
N VAL A 91 2.19 12.75 21.02
CA VAL A 91 1.57 12.45 19.72
C VAL A 91 1.72 13.61 18.74
N ILE A 92 1.61 14.86 19.22
CA ILE A 92 1.80 16.07 18.42
C ILE A 92 3.23 16.15 17.89
N ALA A 93 4.24 15.87 18.72
CA ALA A 93 5.64 15.84 18.28
C ALA A 93 5.84 14.82 17.14
N PHE A 94 5.29 13.61 17.28
CA PHE A 94 5.32 12.60 16.21
C PHE A 94 4.56 13.02 14.94
N ALA A 95 3.45 13.74 15.09
CA ALA A 95 2.65 14.20 13.97
C ALA A 95 3.35 15.27 13.12
N PHE A 96 4.11 16.18 13.74
CA PHE A 96 4.81 17.24 13.00
C PHE A 96 6.18 16.80 12.48
N ILE A 97 6.92 15.99 13.23
CA ILE A 97 8.31 15.64 12.90
C ILE A 97 8.39 14.39 12.02
N TRP A 98 7.73 13.31 12.44
CA TRP A 98 7.90 11.99 11.83
C TRP A 98 6.81 11.61 10.82
N LYS A 99 5.56 12.04 11.02
CA LYS A 99 4.43 11.61 10.16
C LYS A 99 4.58 12.06 8.70
N LYS A 100 5.19 13.23 8.45
CA LYS A 100 5.40 13.76 7.08
C LYS A 100 6.46 12.95 6.31
N GLU A 101 7.53 12.55 6.99
CA GLU A 101 8.63 11.78 6.41
C GLU A 101 9.10 10.72 7.43
N GLN A 102 8.73 9.46 7.18
CA GLN A 102 8.90 8.37 8.13
C GLN A 102 10.31 7.74 8.06
N THR A 103 11.35 8.55 8.31
CA THR A 103 12.74 8.07 8.41
C THR A 103 13.09 7.69 9.85
N ILE A 104 14.12 6.87 10.04
CA ILE A 104 14.63 6.50 11.37
C ILE A 104 15.11 7.75 12.11
N VAL A 105 15.81 8.65 11.42
CA VAL A 105 16.31 9.90 12.02
C VAL A 105 15.16 10.76 12.55
N ARG A 106 14.12 10.98 11.75
CA ARG A 106 12.94 11.75 12.18
C ARG A 106 12.16 11.05 13.29
N PHE A 107 12.17 9.72 13.31
CA PHE A 107 11.59 8.95 14.41
C PHE A 107 12.34 9.26 15.71
N LEU A 108 13.67 9.18 15.70
CA LEU A 108 14.51 9.48 16.87
C LEU A 108 14.32 10.92 17.34
N ILE A 109 14.31 11.90 16.42
CA ILE A 109 14.08 13.31 16.76
C ILE A 109 12.68 13.48 17.37
N ALA A 110 11.64 12.87 16.79
CA ALA A 110 10.29 12.94 17.31
C ALA A 110 10.17 12.31 18.71
N SER A 111 10.86 11.19 18.96
CA SER A 111 10.93 10.55 20.27
C SER A 111 11.58 11.47 21.30
N VAL A 112 12.73 12.07 20.98
CA VAL A 112 13.44 12.97 21.90
C VAL A 112 12.59 14.22 22.20
N VAL A 113 12.08 14.88 21.16
CA VAL A 113 11.25 16.09 21.30
C VAL A 113 9.96 15.77 22.05
N GLY A 114 9.32 14.64 21.76
CA GLY A 114 8.12 14.17 22.45
C GLY A 114 8.37 13.90 23.92
N THR A 115 9.44 13.18 24.26
CA THR A 115 9.82 12.86 25.65
C THR A 115 10.16 14.12 26.46
N LEU A 116 10.95 15.03 25.89
CA LEU A 116 11.25 16.30 26.57
C LEU A 116 9.99 17.15 26.72
N GLY A 117 9.16 17.23 25.68
CA GLY A 117 7.91 17.98 25.70
C GLY A 117 6.93 17.45 26.76
N LEU A 118 6.72 16.13 26.83
CA LEU A 118 5.83 15.54 27.84
C LEU A 118 6.40 15.76 29.25
N THR A 119 7.72 15.66 29.43
CA THR A 119 8.38 15.85 30.73
C THR A 119 8.20 17.28 31.23
N VAL A 120 8.39 18.28 30.37
CA VAL A 120 8.17 19.69 30.72
C VAL A 120 6.70 19.94 31.04
N ALA A 121 5.77 19.43 30.22
CA ALA A 121 4.34 19.57 30.47
C ALA A 121 3.93 18.95 31.82
N MET A 122 4.46 17.76 32.12
CA MET A 122 4.18 17.05 33.37
C MET A 122 4.83 17.70 34.57
N LEU A 123 6.02 18.29 34.44
CA LEU A 123 6.63 19.09 35.51
C LEU A 123 5.73 20.28 35.88
N LEU A 124 5.26 21.03 34.87
CA LEU A 124 4.36 22.17 35.06
C LEU A 124 3.04 21.74 35.68
N LEU A 125 2.38 20.71 35.13
CA LEU A 125 1.11 20.22 35.65
C LEU A 125 1.22 19.65 37.06
N ASN A 126 2.32 18.97 37.40
CA ASN A 126 2.50 18.51 38.77
C ASN A 126 2.58 19.68 39.74
N TYR A 127 3.30 20.75 39.38
CA TYR A 127 3.42 21.94 40.21
C TYR A 127 2.10 22.71 40.36
N ILE A 128 1.40 23.01 39.26
CA ILE A 128 0.21 23.88 39.28
C ILE A 128 -1.10 23.14 39.57
N TYR A 129 -1.18 21.84 39.28
CA TYR A 129 -2.42 21.06 39.31
C TYR A 129 -2.33 19.89 40.29
N ALA A 130 -1.38 18.97 40.12
CA ALA A 130 -1.36 17.76 40.95
C ALA A 130 -1.14 18.05 42.44
N ILE A 131 -0.10 18.81 42.79
CA ILE A 131 0.25 19.08 44.19
C ILE A 131 -0.91 19.76 44.95
N PRO A 132 -1.52 20.87 44.46
CA PRO A 132 -2.66 21.49 45.13
C PRO A 132 -3.87 20.57 45.27
N LEU A 133 -4.21 19.80 44.22
CA LEU A 133 -5.38 18.92 44.26
C LEU A 133 -5.17 17.70 45.16
N TYR A 134 -3.97 17.12 45.23
CA TYR A 134 -3.69 16.03 46.18
C TYR A 134 -3.77 16.50 47.63
N ALA A 135 -3.29 17.72 47.92
CA ALA A 135 -3.43 18.30 49.26
C ALA A 135 -4.91 18.52 49.62
N MET A 136 -5.72 19.04 48.69
CA MET A 136 -7.13 19.38 48.93
C MET A 136 -8.07 18.17 48.99
N PHE A 137 -7.89 17.19 48.11
CA PHE A 137 -8.84 16.08 47.94
C PHE A 137 -8.38 14.75 48.55
N ALA A 138 -7.09 14.59 48.82
CA ALA A 138 -6.53 13.36 49.39
C ALA A 138 -5.93 13.54 50.79
N ASN A 139 -6.01 14.75 51.39
CA ASN A 139 -5.37 15.11 52.66
C ASN A 139 -3.87 14.71 52.72
N PHE A 140 -3.22 14.63 51.55
CA PHE A 140 -1.83 14.19 51.41
C PHE A 140 -0.99 15.37 50.94
N ASP A 141 -0.28 15.99 51.87
CA ASP A 141 0.51 17.19 51.60
C ASP A 141 1.93 16.80 51.14
N ILE A 142 2.09 16.66 49.82
CA ILE A 142 3.37 16.35 49.16
C ILE A 142 4.47 17.34 49.57
N SER A 143 4.09 18.61 49.80
CA SER A 143 5.04 19.66 50.17
C SER A 143 5.65 19.42 51.55
N LYS A 144 4.87 18.89 52.49
CA LYS A 144 5.31 18.59 53.86
C LYS A 144 6.00 17.25 54.01
N ILE A 145 5.59 16.24 53.22
CA ILE A 145 6.09 14.87 53.39
C ILE A 145 7.41 14.66 52.63
N LEU A 146 7.46 15.06 51.35
CA LEU A 146 8.60 14.78 50.47
C LEU A 146 9.41 16.03 50.14
N GLY A 147 8.79 17.20 50.20
CA GLY A 147 9.34 18.44 49.68
C GLY A 147 9.11 18.57 48.18
N VAL A 148 8.62 19.72 47.74
CA VAL A 148 8.22 19.95 46.34
C VAL A 148 9.39 19.72 45.38
N ALA A 149 10.58 20.22 45.70
CA ALA A 149 11.77 20.04 44.86
C ALA A 149 12.14 18.55 44.71
N ASN A 150 12.23 17.81 45.83
CA ASN A 150 12.56 16.38 45.79
C ASN A 150 11.53 15.59 44.99
N TYR A 151 10.23 15.86 45.19
CA TYR A 151 9.17 15.21 44.42
C TYR A 151 9.31 15.44 42.91
N LEU A 152 9.50 16.69 42.49
CA LEU A 152 9.57 17.04 41.08
C LEU A 152 10.85 16.51 40.41
N PHE A 153 12.01 16.69 41.05
CA PHE A 153 13.30 16.32 40.47
C PHE A 153 13.65 14.84 40.62
N ALA A 154 13.30 14.21 41.74
CA ALA A 154 13.65 12.81 41.99
C ALA A 154 12.59 11.82 41.51
N MET A 155 11.32 12.23 41.35
CA MET A 155 10.24 11.33 40.93
C MET A 155 9.65 11.73 39.58
N VAL A 156 9.14 12.96 39.43
CA VAL A 156 8.38 13.35 38.23
C VAL A 156 9.28 13.37 36.97
N ILE A 157 10.43 14.04 37.01
CA ILE A 157 11.31 14.12 35.84
C ILE A 157 11.82 12.74 35.40
N PRO A 158 12.42 11.90 36.28
CA PRO A 158 12.91 10.59 35.89
C PRO A 158 11.81 9.67 35.35
N PHE A 159 10.61 9.72 35.95
CA PHE A 159 9.46 8.93 35.49
C PHE A 159 9.08 9.27 34.05
N ASN A 160 8.88 10.56 33.77
CA ASN A 160 8.40 11.02 32.46
C ASN A 160 9.44 10.83 31.34
N LEU A 161 10.73 10.99 31.67
CA LEU A 161 11.81 10.68 30.73
C LEU A 161 11.81 9.19 30.36
N LEU A 162 11.69 8.31 31.36
CA LEU A 162 11.65 6.86 31.15
C LEU A 162 10.39 6.44 30.39
N GLU A 163 9.23 7.00 30.76
CA GLU A 163 7.94 6.78 30.11
C GLU A 163 8.01 7.10 28.60
N GLY A 164 8.52 8.28 28.23
CA GLY A 164 8.64 8.67 26.83
C GLY A 164 9.57 7.74 26.02
N VAL A 165 10.66 7.27 26.62
CA VAL A 165 11.56 6.29 25.99
C VAL A 165 10.85 4.94 25.79
N VAL A 166 10.15 4.44 26.80
CA VAL A 166 9.39 3.19 26.74
C VAL A 166 8.31 3.27 25.65
N PHE A 167 7.59 4.39 25.57
CA PHE A 167 6.59 4.63 24.53
C PHE A 167 7.20 4.61 23.12
N ALA A 168 8.34 5.29 22.93
CA ALA A 168 9.03 5.30 21.65
C ALA A 168 9.48 3.90 21.22
N ILE A 169 10.08 3.12 22.12
CA ILE A 169 10.56 1.76 21.83
C ILE A 169 9.38 0.84 21.50
N ALA A 170 8.34 0.83 22.34
CA ALA A 170 7.17 0.00 22.14
C ALA A 170 6.46 0.34 20.82
N PHE A 171 6.32 1.64 20.51
CA PHE A 171 5.74 2.07 19.25
C PHE A 171 6.60 1.70 18.05
N TRP A 172 7.93 1.79 18.13
CA TRP A 172 8.83 1.37 17.07
C TRP A 172 8.65 -0.11 16.72
N VAL A 173 8.65 -0.99 17.73
CA VAL A 173 8.47 -2.44 17.55
C VAL A 173 7.12 -2.74 16.90
N ILE A 174 6.03 -2.19 17.43
CA ILE A 174 4.69 -2.41 16.86
C ILE A 174 4.62 -1.87 15.42
N ASN A 175 5.16 -0.69 15.17
CA ASN A 175 5.15 -0.11 13.83
C ASN A 175 5.96 -0.97 12.84
N LEU A 176 7.11 -1.52 13.24
CA LEU A 176 7.87 -2.47 12.40
C LEU A 176 7.07 -3.73 12.06
N LEU A 177 6.40 -4.32 13.04
CA LEU A 177 5.60 -5.53 12.86
C LEU A 177 4.36 -5.29 11.97
N LEU A 178 3.71 -4.13 12.13
CA LEU A 178 2.47 -3.82 11.42
C LEU A 178 2.69 -3.17 10.05
N LYS A 179 3.82 -2.50 9.80
CA LYS A 179 4.14 -1.86 8.51
C LYS A 179 3.90 -2.74 7.27
N PRO A 180 4.35 -4.01 7.21
CA PRO A 180 4.08 -4.88 6.06
C PRO A 180 2.59 -5.20 5.87
N ILE A 181 1.80 -5.24 6.96
CA ILE A 181 0.35 -5.46 6.93
C ILE A 181 -0.36 -4.18 6.44
N LEU A 182 0.00 -3.02 7.01
CA LEU A 182 -0.58 -1.72 6.68
C LEU A 182 -0.36 -1.34 5.20
N ILE A 183 0.83 -1.59 4.65
CA ILE A 183 1.18 -1.31 3.24
C ILE A 183 0.48 -2.28 2.27
N LYS A 184 0.26 -3.54 2.67
CA LYS A 184 -0.38 -4.57 1.83
C LYS A 184 -1.91 -4.40 1.75
N TYR A 185 -2.52 -3.79 2.77
CA TYR A 185 -3.97 -3.59 2.87
C TYR A 185 -4.49 -2.40 2.05
N GLU A 186 -3.64 -1.47 1.62
CA GLU A 186 -4.11 -0.18 1.09
C GLU A 186 -4.62 -0.26 -0.37
N ASN A 187 -4.09 -1.17 -1.19
CA ASN A 187 -4.47 -1.26 -2.62
C ASN A 187 -5.48 -2.38 -2.94
N LYS A 188 -5.21 -3.64 -2.60
CA LYS A 188 -6.11 -4.77 -2.97
C LYS A 188 -7.50 -4.64 -2.34
N GLN A 189 -7.57 -4.30 -1.05
CA GLN A 189 -8.84 -4.22 -0.36
C GLN A 189 -9.68 -3.03 -0.83
N THR A 190 -9.06 -1.93 -1.25
CA THR A 190 -9.78 -0.78 -1.81
C THR A 190 -10.50 -1.15 -3.11
N PHE A 191 -9.86 -1.91 -4.01
CA PHE A 191 -10.50 -2.40 -5.23
C PHE A 191 -11.60 -3.41 -4.92
N LEU A 192 -11.34 -4.37 -4.02
CA LEU A 192 -12.37 -5.34 -3.60
C LEU A 192 -13.58 -4.65 -2.95
N THR A 193 -13.38 -3.66 -2.07
CA THR A 193 -14.49 -2.91 -1.46
C THR A 193 -15.32 -2.15 -2.50
N LYS A 194 -14.66 -1.46 -3.46
CA LYS A 194 -15.36 -0.78 -4.54
C LYS A 194 -16.15 -1.76 -5.42
N GLY A 195 -15.54 -2.90 -5.74
CA GLY A 195 -16.18 -3.97 -6.50
C GLY A 195 -17.38 -4.56 -5.77
N SER A 196 -17.23 -4.93 -4.50
CA SER A 196 -18.32 -5.43 -3.66
C SER A 196 -19.46 -4.44 -3.53
N PHE A 197 -19.18 -3.13 -3.41
CA PHE A 197 -20.22 -2.10 -3.35
C PHE A 197 -21.00 -1.98 -4.67
N ALA A 198 -20.31 -1.99 -5.82
CA ALA A 198 -20.98 -1.99 -7.13
C ALA A 198 -21.83 -3.26 -7.35
N LEU A 199 -21.32 -4.44 -6.96
CA LEU A 199 -22.08 -5.69 -7.01
C LEU A 199 -23.28 -5.68 -6.07
N LEU A 200 -23.16 -5.10 -4.87
CA LEU A 200 -24.28 -4.93 -3.94
C LEU A 200 -25.37 -4.05 -4.55
N LEU A 201 -25.00 -2.92 -5.15
CA LEU A 201 -25.95 -2.06 -5.86
C LEU A 201 -26.62 -2.78 -7.04
N PHE A 202 -25.88 -3.60 -7.78
CA PHE A 202 -26.45 -4.46 -8.82
C PHE A 202 -27.47 -5.45 -8.26
N VAL A 203 -27.17 -6.12 -7.13
CA VAL A 203 -28.09 -7.06 -6.49
C VAL A 203 -29.34 -6.35 -5.96
N ILE A 204 -29.20 -5.18 -5.33
CA ILE A 204 -30.33 -4.37 -4.88
C ILE A 204 -31.22 -3.97 -6.06
N LEU A 205 -30.62 -3.44 -7.13
CA LEU A 205 -31.36 -3.08 -8.33
C LEU A 205 -32.04 -4.31 -8.96
N GLY A 206 -31.33 -5.44 -9.06
CA GLY A 206 -31.86 -6.70 -9.57
C GLY A 206 -33.05 -7.22 -8.74
N TYR A 207 -32.98 -7.12 -7.41
CA TYR A 207 -34.08 -7.47 -6.52
C TYR A 207 -35.32 -6.61 -6.82
N VAL A 208 -35.17 -5.29 -6.95
CA VAL A 208 -36.27 -4.39 -7.32
C VAL A 208 -36.79 -4.72 -8.72
N VAL A 209 -35.92 -4.98 -9.69
CA VAL A 209 -36.31 -5.39 -11.05
C VAL A 209 -37.13 -6.68 -11.05
N LYS A 210 -36.77 -7.67 -10.23
CA LYS A 210 -37.47 -8.97 -10.16
C LYS A 210 -38.80 -8.90 -9.45
N PHE A 211 -38.82 -8.28 -8.26
CA PHE A 211 -39.95 -8.39 -7.34
C PHE A 211 -40.82 -7.13 -7.30
N HIS A 212 -40.26 -5.97 -7.66
CA HIS A 212 -40.95 -4.67 -7.58
C HIS A 212 -40.75 -3.78 -8.83
N PRO A 213 -40.98 -4.30 -10.06
CA PRO A 213 -40.70 -3.55 -11.29
C PRO A 213 -41.53 -2.26 -11.42
N ASN A 214 -42.70 -2.19 -10.78
CA ASN A 214 -43.56 -1.00 -10.81
C ASN A 214 -42.91 0.25 -10.18
N TYR A 215 -42.01 0.08 -9.20
CA TYR A 215 -41.29 1.22 -8.60
C TYR A 215 -40.28 1.85 -9.56
N LEU A 216 -39.81 1.09 -10.56
CA LEU A 216 -38.85 1.58 -11.55
C LEU A 216 -39.52 2.26 -12.74
N LYS A 217 -40.83 2.05 -12.93
CA LYS A 217 -41.57 2.49 -14.12
C LYS A 217 -41.41 4.00 -14.37
N GLY A 218 -41.54 4.83 -13.34
CA GLY A 218 -41.41 6.29 -13.49
C GLY A 218 -40.01 6.73 -13.93
N PHE A 219 -38.96 6.13 -13.34
CA PHE A 219 -37.58 6.42 -13.73
C PHE A 219 -37.27 5.92 -15.15
N ASP A 220 -37.67 4.69 -15.45
CA ASP A 220 -37.41 4.07 -16.74
C ASP A 220 -38.16 4.79 -17.88
N SER A 221 -39.44 5.13 -17.68
CA SER A 221 -40.25 5.80 -18.70
C SER A 221 -39.82 7.23 -18.94
N LEU A 222 -39.49 7.99 -17.87
CA LEU A 222 -39.02 9.37 -17.98
C LEU A 222 -37.81 9.45 -18.91
N ILE A 223 -36.79 8.63 -18.63
CA ILE A 223 -35.55 8.62 -19.42
C ILE A 223 -35.81 8.11 -20.85
N GLN A 224 -36.65 7.09 -21.04
CA GLN A 224 -36.99 6.58 -22.37
C GLN A 224 -37.69 7.64 -23.23
N ILE A 225 -38.67 8.37 -22.68
CA ILE A 225 -39.41 9.41 -23.39
C ILE A 225 -38.45 10.56 -23.75
N THR A 226 -37.68 11.05 -22.78
CA THR A 226 -36.73 12.16 -23.01
C THR A 226 -35.66 11.81 -24.04
N LEU A 227 -35.09 10.60 -23.98
CA LEU A 227 -34.04 10.20 -24.91
C LEU A 227 -34.55 9.95 -26.33
N ARG A 228 -35.77 9.42 -26.47
CA ARG A 228 -36.33 9.07 -27.78
C ARG A 228 -36.88 10.29 -28.52
N GLY A 229 -37.51 11.23 -27.81
CA GLY A 229 -38.16 12.39 -28.43
C GLY A 229 -39.00 11.97 -29.64
N ASP A 230 -38.77 12.62 -30.78
CA ASP A 230 -39.46 12.34 -32.06
C ASP A 230 -38.73 11.31 -32.95
N LEU A 231 -37.75 10.59 -32.41
CA LEU A 231 -36.91 9.62 -33.13
C LEU A 231 -36.29 10.14 -34.44
N PRO A 232 -35.48 11.23 -34.41
CA PRO A 232 -34.86 11.77 -35.62
C PRO A 232 -34.08 10.71 -36.39
N HIS A 233 -34.26 10.65 -37.71
CA HIS A 233 -33.67 9.61 -38.57
C HIS A 233 -32.15 9.51 -38.42
N THR A 234 -31.45 10.66 -38.43
CA THR A 234 -29.98 10.71 -38.27
C THR A 234 -29.51 10.17 -36.93
N LEU A 235 -30.23 10.48 -35.85
CA LEU A 235 -29.88 10.01 -34.51
C LEU A 235 -30.13 8.49 -34.37
N THR A 236 -31.19 8.00 -35.00
CA THR A 236 -31.50 6.58 -35.09
C THR A 236 -30.43 5.82 -35.87
N LEU A 237 -30.01 6.32 -37.04
CA LEU A 237 -28.90 5.75 -37.80
C LEU A 237 -27.59 5.76 -37.02
N PHE A 238 -27.30 6.83 -36.29
CA PHE A 238 -26.11 6.92 -35.46
C PHE A 238 -26.11 5.83 -34.37
N PHE A 239 -27.19 5.74 -33.58
CA PHE A 239 -27.26 4.78 -32.48
C PHE A 239 -27.33 3.33 -32.94
N SER A 240 -28.04 3.03 -34.02
CA SER A 240 -28.07 1.69 -34.63
C SER A 240 -26.69 1.28 -35.15
N SER A 241 -25.99 2.19 -35.82
CA SER A 241 -24.63 1.96 -36.33
C SER A 241 -23.64 1.73 -35.20
N VAL A 242 -23.65 2.59 -34.17
CA VAL A 242 -22.72 2.47 -33.04
C VAL A 242 -22.97 1.18 -32.24
N THR A 243 -24.23 0.84 -31.96
CA THR A 243 -24.51 -0.40 -31.22
C THR A 243 -24.17 -1.65 -32.01
N SER A 244 -24.15 -1.60 -33.35
CA SER A 244 -23.82 -2.75 -34.20
C SER A 244 -22.39 -3.24 -33.98
N LEU A 245 -21.47 -2.36 -33.55
CA LEU A 245 -20.08 -2.70 -33.20
C LEU A 245 -19.94 -3.69 -32.04
N ILE A 246 -21.02 -3.84 -31.26
CA ILE A 246 -21.07 -4.70 -30.07
C ILE A 246 -21.94 -5.94 -30.31
N ASN A 247 -22.56 -6.07 -31.49
CA ASN A 247 -23.26 -7.30 -31.85
C ASN A 247 -22.30 -8.50 -31.77
N THR A 248 -22.79 -9.65 -31.30
CA THR A 248 -21.97 -10.81 -30.94
C THR A 248 -20.91 -11.18 -31.98
N PRO A 249 -21.22 -11.30 -33.29
CA PRO A 249 -20.19 -11.64 -34.29
C PRO A 249 -19.13 -10.54 -34.44
N VAL A 250 -19.54 -9.27 -34.39
CA VAL A 250 -18.64 -8.12 -34.59
C VAL A 250 -17.69 -7.98 -33.40
N ILE A 251 -18.21 -8.04 -32.17
CA ILE A 251 -17.39 -7.97 -30.95
C ILE A 251 -16.43 -9.14 -30.82
N MET A 252 -16.88 -10.36 -31.13
CA MET A 252 -15.99 -11.52 -31.15
C MET A 252 -14.86 -11.34 -32.16
N THR A 253 -15.15 -10.77 -33.34
CA THR A 253 -14.15 -10.56 -34.39
C THR A 253 -13.06 -9.59 -33.94
N TRP A 254 -13.42 -8.38 -33.50
CA TRP A 254 -12.38 -7.40 -33.13
C TRP A 254 -11.71 -7.74 -31.80
N VAL A 255 -12.39 -8.40 -30.84
CA VAL A 255 -11.73 -8.94 -29.64
C VAL A 255 -10.75 -10.05 -30.02
N ALA A 256 -11.08 -10.93 -30.96
CA ALA A 256 -10.16 -11.96 -31.46
C ALA A 256 -8.94 -11.33 -32.14
N VAL A 257 -9.12 -10.29 -32.95
CA VAL A 257 -8.02 -9.54 -33.58
C VAL A 257 -7.12 -8.88 -32.52
N LEU A 258 -7.70 -8.19 -31.53
CA LEU A 258 -6.93 -7.56 -30.44
C LEU A 258 -6.23 -8.61 -29.56
N ALA A 259 -6.90 -9.70 -29.24
CA ALA A 259 -6.31 -10.79 -28.48
C ALA A 259 -5.18 -11.46 -29.28
N GLY A 260 -5.36 -11.68 -30.58
CA GLY A 260 -4.32 -12.16 -31.49
C GLY A 260 -3.11 -11.23 -31.53
N PHE A 261 -3.35 -9.92 -31.59
CA PHE A 261 -2.30 -8.90 -31.46
C PHE A 261 -1.59 -8.97 -30.10
N PHE A 262 -2.33 -9.12 -28.99
CA PHE A 262 -1.74 -9.27 -27.66
C PHE A 262 -0.92 -10.55 -27.54
N LEU A 263 -1.40 -11.67 -28.07
CA LEU A 263 -0.67 -12.94 -28.13
C LEU A 263 0.60 -12.82 -28.98
N TYR A 264 0.51 -12.18 -30.16
CA TYR A 264 1.66 -11.87 -31.01
C TYR A 264 2.71 -11.03 -30.27
N LYS A 265 2.27 -10.03 -29.48
CA LYS A 265 3.13 -9.23 -28.59
C LYS A 265 3.55 -9.94 -27.30
N LYS A 266 3.16 -11.21 -27.10
CA LYS A 266 3.41 -12.03 -25.90
C LYS A 266 2.83 -11.43 -24.61
N TRP A 267 1.75 -10.67 -24.73
CA TRP A 267 0.98 -10.06 -23.64
C TRP A 267 -0.13 -11.02 -23.19
N TRP A 268 0.29 -12.19 -22.70
CA TRP A 268 -0.61 -13.28 -22.35
C TRP A 268 -1.66 -12.87 -21.30
N SER A 269 -1.26 -12.11 -20.28
CA SER A 269 -2.19 -11.65 -19.23
C SER A 269 -3.25 -10.70 -19.78
N GLU A 270 -2.90 -9.81 -20.70
CA GLU A 270 -3.83 -8.91 -21.37
C GLU A 270 -4.81 -9.68 -22.27
N ALA A 271 -4.31 -10.66 -23.05
CA ALA A 271 -5.15 -11.50 -23.90
C ALA A 271 -6.15 -12.34 -23.08
N ILE A 272 -5.67 -12.97 -22.00
CA ILE A 272 -6.51 -13.77 -21.09
C ILE A 272 -7.59 -12.90 -20.44
N LEU A 273 -7.23 -11.69 -19.96
CA LEU A 273 -8.21 -10.79 -19.35
C LEU A 273 -9.28 -10.36 -20.37
N LEU A 274 -8.89 -10.02 -21.60
CA LEU A 274 -9.81 -9.57 -22.64
C LEU A 274 -10.76 -10.69 -23.10
N ILE A 275 -10.22 -11.87 -23.43
CA ILE A 275 -11.01 -13.04 -23.83
C ILE A 275 -11.88 -13.52 -22.68
N GLY A 276 -11.31 -13.57 -21.46
CA GLY A 276 -12.01 -13.97 -20.25
C GLY A 276 -13.22 -13.10 -19.98
N ASN A 277 -13.10 -11.78 -20.09
CA ASN A 277 -14.22 -10.85 -19.91
C ASN A 277 -15.29 -10.97 -21.01
N LEU A 278 -14.92 -11.30 -22.24
CA LEU A 278 -15.89 -11.58 -23.30
C LEU A 278 -16.69 -12.85 -23.00
N ALA A 279 -16.01 -13.94 -22.64
CA ALA A 279 -16.64 -15.20 -22.27
C ALA A 279 -17.53 -15.05 -21.02
N LEU A 280 -17.02 -14.35 -20.00
CA LEU A 280 -17.75 -14.06 -18.76
C LEU A 280 -19.02 -13.26 -19.04
N THR A 281 -18.98 -12.30 -19.97
CA THR A 281 -20.17 -11.56 -20.40
C THR A 281 -21.26 -12.51 -20.91
N GLY A 282 -20.91 -13.42 -21.84
CA GLY A 282 -21.87 -14.37 -22.40
C GLY A 282 -22.48 -15.29 -21.33
N ILE A 283 -21.64 -15.84 -20.45
CA ILE A 283 -22.07 -16.72 -19.36
C ILE A 283 -23.00 -15.98 -18.39
N LEU A 284 -22.60 -14.80 -17.93
CA LEU A 284 -23.39 -14.03 -16.96
C LEU A 284 -24.71 -13.55 -17.55
N VAL A 285 -24.74 -13.08 -18.79
CA VAL A 285 -25.98 -12.64 -19.45
C VAL A 285 -26.93 -13.82 -19.60
N ALA A 286 -26.46 -14.96 -20.09
CA ALA A 286 -27.30 -16.16 -20.24
C ALA A 286 -27.85 -16.63 -18.89
N PHE A 287 -27.02 -16.68 -17.86
CA PHE A 287 -27.41 -17.10 -16.52
C PHE A 287 -28.40 -16.12 -15.87
N LEU A 288 -28.06 -14.83 -15.82
CA LEU A 288 -28.85 -13.82 -15.12
C LEU A 288 -30.19 -13.54 -15.82
N LYS A 289 -30.25 -13.59 -17.16
CA LYS A 289 -31.53 -13.45 -17.87
C LYS A 289 -32.55 -14.52 -17.46
N ASN A 290 -32.11 -15.75 -17.22
CA ASN A 290 -32.97 -16.84 -16.76
C ASN A 290 -33.41 -16.70 -15.29
N ILE A 291 -32.65 -15.98 -14.47
CA ILE A 291 -33.03 -15.66 -13.09
C ILE A 291 -34.05 -14.52 -13.07
N TYR A 292 -33.72 -13.41 -13.74
CA TYR A 292 -34.53 -12.18 -13.65
C TYR A 292 -35.80 -12.26 -14.48
N GLN A 293 -35.73 -12.84 -15.69
CA GLN A 293 -36.86 -13.03 -16.59
C GLN A 293 -37.68 -11.75 -16.85
N ARG A 294 -37.00 -10.58 -16.85
CA ARG A 294 -37.66 -9.29 -17.10
C ARG A 294 -38.11 -9.21 -18.55
N SER A 295 -39.39 -8.90 -18.78
CA SER A 295 -39.91 -8.59 -20.12
C SER A 295 -39.23 -7.33 -20.69
N ARG A 296 -39.15 -7.23 -22.02
CA ARG A 296 -38.61 -6.04 -22.69
C ARG A 296 -39.61 -4.87 -22.64
N PRO A 297 -39.16 -3.63 -22.88
CA PRO A 297 -40.06 -2.48 -23.03
C PRO A 297 -41.14 -2.73 -24.10
N ALA A 298 -42.39 -2.37 -23.83
CA ALA A 298 -43.50 -2.51 -24.79
C ALA A 298 -43.56 -1.38 -25.85
N ILE A 299 -42.54 -0.51 -25.86
CA ILE A 299 -42.40 0.58 -26.84
C ILE A 299 -41.85 0.05 -28.17
N GLN A 300 -41.99 0.83 -29.25
CA GLN A 300 -41.48 0.46 -30.57
C GLN A 300 -39.98 0.09 -30.52
N HIS A 301 -39.64 -1.12 -30.94
CA HIS A 301 -38.25 -1.57 -31.08
C HIS A 301 -37.71 -1.16 -32.46
N LEU A 302 -36.56 -0.49 -32.46
CA LEU A 302 -35.90 -0.04 -33.69
C LEU A 302 -34.85 -1.06 -34.19
N VAL A 303 -34.58 -2.09 -33.40
CA VAL A 303 -33.73 -3.24 -33.75
C VAL A 303 -34.33 -4.49 -33.11
N GLU A 304 -34.19 -5.64 -33.78
CA GLU A 304 -34.70 -6.91 -33.27
C GLU A 304 -33.74 -7.56 -32.27
N GLU A 305 -34.29 -8.00 -31.13
CA GLU A 305 -33.53 -8.52 -30.00
C GLU A 305 -34.36 -9.54 -29.22
N GLY A 306 -33.97 -10.82 -29.28
CA GLY A 306 -34.71 -11.90 -28.61
C GLY A 306 -34.49 -12.01 -27.10
N GLY A 307 -35.38 -12.74 -26.42
CA GLY A 307 -35.26 -13.11 -25.00
C GLY A 307 -35.48 -11.98 -23.99
N PHE A 308 -35.10 -12.21 -22.73
CA PHE A 308 -35.32 -11.28 -21.61
C PHE A 308 -34.48 -10.00 -21.67
N SER A 309 -34.93 -8.95 -20.97
CA SER A 309 -34.33 -7.62 -21.00
C SER A 309 -33.15 -7.44 -20.03
N PHE A 310 -33.28 -7.95 -18.79
CA PHE A 310 -32.29 -7.71 -17.72
C PHE A 310 -31.36 -8.91 -17.49
N PRO A 311 -30.04 -8.71 -17.36
CA PRO A 311 -29.30 -7.48 -17.66
C PRO A 311 -29.08 -7.29 -19.18
N SER A 312 -28.75 -6.07 -19.61
CA SER A 312 -28.45 -5.79 -21.02
C SER A 312 -27.07 -6.35 -21.43
N GLY A 313 -27.05 -7.17 -22.48
CA GLY A 313 -25.82 -7.82 -22.97
C GLY A 313 -24.82 -6.83 -23.56
N HIS A 314 -25.25 -5.97 -24.48
CA HIS A 314 -24.38 -4.94 -25.08
C HIS A 314 -23.80 -3.98 -24.04
N ALA A 315 -24.57 -3.59 -23.03
CA ALA A 315 -24.09 -2.73 -21.96
C ALA A 315 -23.06 -3.43 -21.04
N LEU A 316 -23.24 -4.73 -20.75
CA LEU A 316 -22.27 -5.47 -19.97
C LEU A 316 -20.98 -5.70 -20.77
N ALA A 317 -21.11 -6.07 -22.05
CA ALA A 317 -19.99 -6.28 -22.96
C ALA A 317 -19.19 -4.99 -23.16
N SER A 318 -19.86 -3.86 -23.41
CA SER A 318 -19.17 -2.57 -23.55
C SER A 318 -18.43 -2.19 -22.28
N THR A 319 -19.06 -2.35 -21.11
CA THR A 319 -18.44 -2.05 -19.82
C THR A 319 -17.21 -2.93 -19.56
N LEU A 320 -17.32 -4.25 -19.72
CA LEU A 320 -16.22 -5.18 -19.44
C LEU A 320 -15.09 -5.09 -20.46
N ILE A 321 -15.39 -4.99 -21.76
CA ILE A 321 -14.36 -4.98 -22.80
C ILE A 321 -13.67 -3.62 -22.88
N PHE A 322 -14.41 -2.51 -22.99
CA PHE A 322 -13.76 -1.19 -22.95
C PHE A 322 -13.15 -0.90 -21.58
N GLY A 323 -13.75 -1.38 -20.48
CA GLY A 323 -13.15 -1.32 -19.15
C GLY A 323 -11.84 -2.09 -19.01
N THR A 324 -11.74 -3.26 -19.64
CA THR A 324 -10.48 -4.01 -19.73
C THR A 324 -9.45 -3.23 -20.55
N LEU A 325 -9.84 -2.66 -21.68
CA LEU A 325 -8.95 -1.86 -22.51
C LEU A 325 -8.50 -0.57 -21.79
N LEU A 326 -9.36 0.06 -20.99
CA LEU A 326 -9.01 1.19 -20.12
C LEU A 326 -7.88 0.83 -19.15
N ILE A 327 -7.98 -0.35 -18.53
CA ILE A 327 -6.94 -0.88 -17.64
C ILE A 327 -5.64 -1.10 -18.43
N ILE A 328 -5.70 -1.75 -19.59
CA ILE A 328 -4.51 -2.05 -20.41
C ILE A 328 -3.82 -0.77 -20.89
N VAL A 329 -4.57 0.18 -21.45
CA VAL A 329 -4.08 1.49 -21.90
C VAL A 329 -3.39 2.21 -20.75
N SER A 330 -3.98 2.20 -19.55
CA SER A 330 -3.43 2.89 -18.38
C SER A 330 -2.04 2.41 -17.98
N GLN A 331 -1.70 1.16 -18.32
CA GLN A 331 -0.47 0.48 -17.94
C GLN A 331 0.53 0.27 -19.09
N ARG A 332 0.13 0.53 -20.34
CA ARG A 332 0.95 0.30 -21.55
C ARG A 332 1.32 1.59 -22.28
N ILE A 333 0.47 2.62 -22.21
CA ILE A 333 0.74 3.92 -22.83
C ILE A 333 1.55 4.80 -21.87
N LYS A 334 2.73 5.25 -22.31
CA LYS A 334 3.63 6.10 -21.51
C LYS A 334 3.23 7.58 -21.54
N SER A 335 2.78 8.07 -22.71
CA SER A 335 2.35 9.47 -22.87
C SER A 335 1.06 9.72 -22.08
N VAL A 336 1.11 10.67 -21.14
CA VAL A 336 -0.04 11.01 -20.28
C VAL A 336 -1.19 11.59 -21.10
N GLN A 337 -0.89 12.43 -22.10
CA GLN A 337 -1.90 13.03 -22.98
C GLN A 337 -2.62 11.96 -23.80
N THR A 338 -1.87 11.12 -24.52
CA THR A 338 -2.43 10.02 -25.32
C THR A 338 -3.23 9.04 -24.46
N LYS A 339 -2.72 8.70 -23.27
CA LYS A 339 -3.43 7.86 -22.30
C LYS A 339 -4.77 8.48 -21.90
N ARG A 340 -4.80 9.77 -21.53
CA ARG A 340 -6.05 10.46 -21.14
C ARG A 340 -7.05 10.50 -22.29
N ILE A 341 -6.61 10.82 -23.51
CA ILE A 341 -7.48 10.86 -24.70
C ILE A 341 -8.10 9.49 -24.95
N LEU A 342 -7.30 8.43 -25.00
CA LEU A 342 -7.80 7.06 -25.22
C LEU A 342 -8.74 6.62 -24.10
N GLN A 343 -8.45 6.99 -22.85
CA GLN A 343 -9.33 6.67 -21.73
C GLN A 343 -10.67 7.41 -21.81
N SER A 344 -10.65 8.70 -22.13
CA SER A 344 -11.87 9.48 -22.35
C SER A 344 -12.71 8.90 -23.49
N LEU A 345 -12.10 8.53 -24.61
CA LEU A 345 -12.81 7.91 -25.75
C LEU A 345 -13.51 6.60 -25.36
N MET A 346 -12.83 5.73 -24.59
CA MET A 346 -13.42 4.46 -24.13
C MET A 346 -14.57 4.68 -23.15
N ILE A 347 -14.44 5.62 -22.23
CA ILE A 347 -15.52 5.97 -21.28
C ILE A 347 -16.73 6.50 -22.05
N VAL A 348 -16.51 7.42 -22.98
CA VAL A 348 -17.58 7.96 -23.85
C VAL A 348 -18.25 6.85 -24.63
N MET A 349 -17.49 5.92 -25.20
CA MET A 349 -18.04 4.78 -25.95
C MET A 349 -18.94 3.88 -25.09
N ILE A 350 -18.56 3.60 -23.84
CA ILE A 350 -19.40 2.83 -22.91
C ILE A 350 -20.77 3.50 -22.74
N PHE A 351 -20.78 4.80 -22.46
CA PHE A 351 -22.03 5.54 -22.24
C PHE A 351 -22.85 5.69 -23.53
N ILE A 352 -22.24 5.93 -24.69
CA ILE A 352 -22.96 5.98 -25.96
C ILE A 352 -23.65 4.64 -26.25
N ILE A 353 -22.97 3.51 -26.01
CA ILE A 353 -23.58 2.18 -26.21
C ILE A 353 -24.70 1.93 -25.20
N MET A 354 -24.55 2.34 -23.94
CA MET A 354 -25.64 2.21 -22.96
C MET A 354 -26.87 3.01 -23.38
N THR A 355 -26.68 4.26 -23.81
CA THR A 355 -27.76 5.13 -24.27
C THR A 355 -28.42 4.60 -25.53
N SER A 356 -27.66 4.04 -26.48
CA SER A 356 -28.21 3.48 -27.71
C SER A 356 -29.22 2.36 -27.44
N ARG A 357 -29.00 1.51 -26.42
CA ARG A 357 -29.92 0.42 -26.07
C ARG A 357 -31.27 0.89 -25.53
N VAL A 358 -31.25 2.02 -24.81
CA VAL A 358 -32.47 2.67 -24.31
C VAL A 358 -33.19 3.39 -25.45
N TYR A 359 -32.44 4.13 -26.27
CA TYR A 359 -32.96 4.85 -27.43
C TYR A 359 -33.66 3.92 -28.42
N LEU A 360 -33.02 2.79 -28.78
CA LEU A 360 -33.55 1.80 -29.72
C LEU A 360 -34.74 1.00 -29.16
N GLY A 361 -35.10 1.20 -27.88
CA GLY A 361 -36.30 0.65 -27.26
C GLY A 361 -36.18 -0.78 -26.76
N VAL A 362 -35.03 -1.41 -26.90
CA VAL A 362 -34.85 -2.84 -26.59
C VAL A 362 -34.53 -3.11 -25.13
N HIS A 363 -34.16 -2.09 -24.35
CA HIS A 363 -33.85 -2.18 -22.93
C HIS A 363 -34.37 -0.98 -22.12
N TYR A 364 -34.62 -1.22 -20.83
CA TYR A 364 -34.89 -0.17 -19.86
C TYR A 364 -33.59 0.51 -19.40
N PRO A 365 -33.62 1.79 -19.00
CA PRO A 365 -32.50 2.49 -18.37
C PRO A 365 -31.89 1.71 -17.19
N THR A 366 -32.72 1.08 -16.37
CA THR A 366 -32.28 0.22 -15.27
C THR A 366 -31.58 -1.06 -15.73
N ASP A 367 -31.88 -1.60 -16.92
CA ASP A 367 -31.17 -2.77 -17.46
C ASP A 367 -29.72 -2.42 -17.82
N VAL A 368 -29.50 -1.27 -18.45
CA VAL A 368 -28.16 -0.80 -18.82
C VAL A 368 -27.37 -0.34 -17.60
N LEU A 369 -28.02 0.32 -16.63
CA LEU A 369 -27.40 0.69 -15.36
C LEU A 369 -26.99 -0.54 -14.55
N GLY A 370 -27.85 -1.58 -14.49
CA GLY A 370 -27.53 -2.84 -13.85
C GLY A 370 -26.31 -3.51 -14.48
N SER A 371 -26.26 -3.61 -15.81
CA SER A 371 -25.09 -4.12 -16.52
C SER A 371 -23.82 -3.34 -16.25
N PHE A 372 -23.90 -2.01 -16.17
CA PHE A 372 -22.76 -1.16 -15.85
C PHE A 372 -22.24 -1.39 -14.42
N LEU A 373 -23.14 -1.49 -13.43
CA LEU A 373 -22.78 -1.79 -12.04
C LEU A 373 -22.15 -3.19 -11.90
N LEU A 374 -22.71 -4.19 -12.57
CA LEU A 374 -22.17 -5.55 -12.61
C LEU A 374 -20.76 -5.54 -13.24
N GLY A 375 -20.60 -4.90 -14.39
CA GLY A 375 -19.31 -4.80 -15.09
C GLY A 375 -18.25 -4.05 -14.27
N LEU A 376 -18.60 -2.93 -13.65
CA LEU A 376 -17.71 -2.21 -12.72
C LEU A 376 -17.30 -3.07 -11.53
N GLY A 377 -18.25 -3.82 -10.97
CA GLY A 377 -18.02 -4.75 -9.87
C GLY A 377 -16.96 -5.79 -10.22
N ILE A 378 -17.15 -6.47 -11.35
CA ILE A 378 -16.23 -7.48 -11.88
C ILE A 378 -14.84 -6.89 -12.13
N LEU A 379 -14.73 -5.78 -12.88
CA LEU A 379 -13.44 -5.18 -13.21
C LEU A 379 -12.62 -4.80 -11.96
N HIS A 380 -13.28 -4.26 -10.94
CA HIS A 380 -12.63 -3.93 -9.67
C HIS A 380 -12.19 -5.18 -8.89
N VAL A 381 -12.97 -6.26 -8.94
CA VAL A 381 -12.59 -7.53 -8.32
C VAL A 381 -11.41 -8.17 -9.06
N GLU A 382 -11.43 -8.18 -10.39
CA GLU A 382 -10.41 -8.80 -11.24
C GLU A 382 -9.07 -8.06 -11.22
N PHE A 383 -9.10 -6.72 -11.23
CA PHE A 383 -7.91 -5.88 -11.35
C PHE A 383 -6.73 -6.28 -10.44
N PRO A 384 -6.89 -6.46 -9.11
CA PRO A 384 -5.76 -6.83 -8.24
C PRO A 384 -5.18 -8.22 -8.54
N TYR A 385 -5.97 -9.16 -9.09
CA TYR A 385 -5.50 -10.47 -9.50
C TYR A 385 -4.78 -10.41 -10.85
N TYR A 386 -5.36 -9.68 -11.81
CA TYR A 386 -4.74 -9.39 -13.09
C TYR A 386 -3.38 -8.72 -12.92
N ASP A 387 -3.28 -7.69 -12.07
CA ASP A 387 -2.02 -6.97 -11.86
C ASP A 387 -0.94 -7.88 -11.27
N LYS A 388 -1.31 -8.75 -10.32
CA LYS A 388 -0.43 -9.79 -9.77
C LYS A 388 0.03 -10.78 -10.84
N LEU A 389 -0.89 -11.29 -11.67
CA LEU A 389 -0.59 -12.22 -12.76
C LEU A 389 0.32 -11.57 -13.80
N ARG A 390 -0.01 -10.37 -14.26
CA ARG A 390 0.79 -9.60 -15.21
C ARG A 390 2.21 -9.35 -14.71
N PHE A 391 2.36 -9.02 -13.43
CA PHE A 391 3.66 -8.93 -12.78
C PHE A 391 4.42 -10.25 -12.89
N GLN A 392 3.83 -11.36 -12.46
CA GLN A 392 4.45 -12.70 -12.55
C GLN A 392 4.82 -13.08 -13.99
N TRP A 393 3.95 -12.83 -14.97
CA TRP A 393 4.15 -13.14 -16.38
C TRP A 393 5.26 -12.32 -17.04
N ARG A 394 5.41 -11.02 -16.67
CA ARG A 394 6.57 -10.21 -17.08
C ARG A 394 7.90 -10.84 -16.68
N PHE A 395 7.95 -11.51 -15.54
CA PHE A 395 9.16 -12.23 -15.09
C PHE A 395 9.22 -13.69 -15.56
N LYS A 396 8.09 -14.29 -15.95
CA LYS A 396 7.99 -15.67 -16.51
C LYS A 396 8.43 -15.74 -17.96
N GLY A 397 8.12 -14.73 -18.79
CA GLY A 397 8.63 -14.61 -20.17
C GLY A 397 10.15 -14.46 -20.24
N ASN A 398 10.76 -13.99 -19.14
CA ASN A 398 12.20 -14.00 -18.98
C ASN A 398 12.73 -15.41 -18.71
N LYS A 399 11.97 -16.39 -18.19
CA LYS A 399 12.49 -17.76 -18.00
C LYS A 399 12.81 -18.47 -19.32
N ASN A 400 12.07 -18.22 -20.40
CA ASN A 400 12.32 -18.84 -21.72
C ASN A 400 13.29 -18.03 -22.60
N SER A 401 13.34 -16.70 -22.48
CA SER A 401 14.44 -15.93 -23.08
C SER A 401 15.76 -16.15 -22.31
N ILE A 402 15.70 -16.39 -20.99
CA ILE A 402 16.81 -16.86 -20.15
C ILE A 402 17.11 -18.33 -20.45
N ALA A 403 16.18 -19.20 -20.83
CA ALA A 403 16.48 -20.59 -21.22
C ALA A 403 17.11 -20.68 -22.62
N THR A 404 16.66 -19.86 -23.58
CA THR A 404 17.21 -19.81 -24.94
C THR A 404 18.48 -18.96 -25.02
N ARG A 405 18.57 -17.85 -24.25
CA ARG A 405 19.85 -17.18 -23.96
C ARG A 405 20.74 -18.03 -23.07
N LYS A 406 20.25 -18.83 -22.11
CA LYS A 406 21.05 -19.88 -21.43
C LYS A 406 21.53 -20.93 -22.43
N LYS A 407 20.76 -21.29 -23.44
CA LYS A 407 21.18 -22.29 -24.43
C LYS A 407 22.27 -21.73 -25.36
N MET A 408 22.20 -20.44 -25.70
CA MET A 408 23.20 -19.71 -26.50
C MET A 408 24.41 -19.22 -25.66
N MET A 409 24.21 -18.89 -24.38
CA MET A 409 25.20 -18.39 -23.40
C MET A 409 25.73 -19.48 -22.46
N ARG A 410 25.21 -20.71 -22.51
CA ARG A 410 25.87 -21.91 -21.92
C ARG A 410 27.23 -22.15 -22.57
N LYS A 411 27.52 -21.48 -23.68
CA LYS A 411 28.87 -21.40 -24.23
C LYS A 411 29.78 -20.42 -23.47
N VAL A 412 29.29 -19.58 -22.55
CA VAL A 412 30.11 -18.51 -21.94
C VAL A 412 29.97 -18.27 -20.42
N LEU A 413 28.86 -18.46 -19.69
CA LEU A 413 28.88 -18.28 -18.20
C LEU A 413 27.76 -19.05 -17.47
N ASN A 414 28.06 -19.62 -16.28
CA ASN A 414 27.14 -20.45 -15.48
C ASN A 414 26.20 -19.59 -14.59
N ASP A 415 24.88 -19.73 -14.73
CA ASP A 415 23.88 -18.94 -13.97
C ASP A 415 23.97 -19.08 -12.44
N LYS A 416 24.47 -20.22 -11.93
CA LYS A 416 24.70 -20.41 -10.49
C LYS A 416 25.76 -19.43 -9.98
N LEU A 417 26.77 -19.14 -10.81
CA LEU A 417 27.84 -18.21 -10.49
C LEU A 417 27.35 -16.75 -10.45
N VAL A 418 26.45 -16.37 -11.36
CA VAL A 418 25.89 -15.02 -11.37
C VAL A 418 25.10 -14.74 -10.09
N HIS A 419 24.25 -15.67 -9.66
CA HIS A 419 23.48 -15.52 -8.43
C HIS A 419 24.38 -15.50 -7.19
N GLN A 420 25.45 -16.30 -7.16
CA GLN A 420 26.46 -16.26 -6.09
C GLN A 420 27.19 -14.92 -6.01
N ILE A 421 27.52 -14.30 -7.15
CA ILE A 421 28.16 -12.98 -7.19
C ILE A 421 27.19 -11.90 -6.71
N LEU A 422 25.96 -11.91 -7.23
CA LEU A 422 24.96 -10.88 -6.92
C LEU A 422 24.45 -10.97 -5.48
N SER A 423 24.38 -12.17 -4.89
CA SER A 423 24.04 -12.33 -3.47
C SER A 423 25.11 -11.72 -2.58
N VAL A 424 26.39 -11.96 -2.86
CA VAL A 424 27.51 -11.32 -2.13
C VAL A 424 27.45 -9.80 -2.27
N VAL A 425 27.19 -9.28 -3.46
CA VAL A 425 27.07 -7.83 -3.72
C VAL A 425 25.89 -7.24 -2.95
N SER A 426 24.76 -7.94 -2.85
CA SER A 426 23.59 -7.47 -2.11
C SER A 426 23.84 -7.30 -0.60
N CYS A 427 24.85 -8.00 -0.08
CA CYS A 427 25.23 -7.97 1.33
C CYS A 427 26.28 -6.88 1.66
N ILE A 428 26.78 -6.11 0.68
CA ILE A 428 27.72 -5.01 0.96
C ILE A 428 26.95 -3.89 1.68
N PRO A 429 27.30 -3.49 2.92
CA PRO A 429 26.58 -2.45 3.66
C PRO A 429 26.66 -1.06 3.02
N LEU A 430 25.73 -0.17 3.40
CA LEU A 430 25.79 1.26 3.06
C LEU A 430 27.09 1.87 3.62
N GLY A 431 27.81 2.65 2.81
CA GLY A 431 29.06 3.31 3.21
C GLY A 431 30.30 2.41 3.18
N SER A 432 30.14 1.14 2.81
CA SER A 432 31.22 0.18 2.62
C SER A 432 31.44 -0.12 1.14
N VAL A 433 32.67 -0.43 0.76
CA VAL A 433 33.02 -0.87 -0.60
C VAL A 433 33.72 -2.22 -0.57
N ALA A 434 33.55 -2.99 -1.64
CA ALA A 434 34.29 -4.23 -1.85
C ALA A 434 35.00 -4.22 -3.20
N THR A 435 36.14 -4.89 -3.29
CA THR A 435 36.85 -5.06 -4.55
C THR A 435 36.30 -6.23 -5.35
N TYR A 436 36.40 -6.18 -6.68
CA TYR A 436 36.08 -7.34 -7.53
C TYR A 436 36.85 -8.61 -7.10
N GLY A 437 38.08 -8.47 -6.59
CA GLY A 437 38.89 -9.56 -6.06
C GLY A 437 38.32 -10.17 -4.78
N GLN A 438 37.92 -9.34 -3.83
CA GLN A 438 37.28 -9.78 -2.59
C GLN A 438 35.98 -10.55 -2.85
N ILE A 439 35.14 -10.07 -3.78
CA ILE A 439 33.92 -10.79 -4.17
C ILE A 439 34.27 -12.13 -4.83
N ALA A 440 35.29 -12.15 -5.69
CA ALA A 440 35.75 -13.38 -6.33
C ALA A 440 36.28 -14.40 -5.30
N GLN A 441 36.93 -13.92 -4.24
CA GLN A 441 37.37 -14.76 -3.13
C GLN A 441 36.21 -15.35 -2.34
N LEU A 442 35.19 -14.54 -2.01
CA LEU A 442 34.01 -14.97 -1.25
C LEU A 442 33.18 -16.08 -1.92
N ILE A 443 33.21 -16.15 -3.25
CA ILE A 443 32.54 -17.19 -4.03
C ILE A 443 33.47 -18.38 -4.36
N GLY A 444 34.66 -18.45 -3.75
CA GLY A 444 35.64 -19.54 -3.95
C GLY A 444 36.35 -19.51 -5.31
N ARG A 445 36.54 -18.32 -5.90
CA ARG A 445 37.14 -18.12 -7.23
C ARG A 445 38.16 -16.98 -7.23
N GLU A 446 39.18 -17.09 -6.38
CA GLU A 446 40.11 -16.01 -5.98
C GLU A 446 40.85 -15.30 -7.14
N ARG A 447 40.86 -15.85 -8.36
CA ARG A 447 41.52 -15.26 -9.54
C ARG A 447 40.56 -14.68 -10.58
N ASN A 448 39.26 -14.66 -10.30
CA ASN A 448 38.22 -14.35 -11.29
C ASN A 448 37.61 -12.94 -11.14
N ALA A 449 38.38 -11.93 -10.70
CA ALA A 449 37.87 -10.57 -10.55
C ALA A 449 37.27 -9.97 -11.84
N ARG A 450 37.88 -10.24 -13.01
CA ARG A 450 37.34 -9.80 -14.32
C ARG A 450 35.97 -10.43 -14.63
N LEU A 451 35.75 -11.66 -14.16
CA LEU A 451 34.48 -12.36 -14.29
C LEU A 451 33.39 -11.67 -13.47
N VAL A 452 33.71 -11.30 -12.23
CA VAL A 452 32.82 -10.50 -11.36
C VAL A 452 32.46 -9.17 -12.04
N GLY A 453 33.45 -8.47 -12.61
CA GLY A 453 33.21 -7.23 -13.36
C GLY A 453 32.26 -7.42 -14.55
N ARG A 454 32.45 -8.49 -15.34
CA ARG A 454 31.58 -8.84 -16.47
C ARG A 454 30.15 -9.18 -16.02
N VAL A 455 30.01 -9.82 -14.86
CA VAL A 455 28.69 -10.13 -14.28
C VAL A 455 28.02 -8.84 -13.79
N LEU A 456 28.77 -7.95 -13.15
CA LEU A 456 28.21 -6.70 -12.59
C LEU A 456 27.82 -5.69 -13.67
N SER A 457 28.51 -5.63 -14.80
CA SER A 457 28.07 -4.81 -15.94
C SER A 457 26.72 -5.27 -16.53
N GLN A 458 26.32 -6.50 -16.20
CA GLN A 458 25.04 -7.10 -16.60
C GLN A 458 24.05 -7.22 -15.43
N ALA A 459 24.38 -6.71 -14.25
CA ALA A 459 23.56 -6.87 -13.04
C ALA A 459 22.13 -6.31 -13.22
N GLY A 460 21.96 -5.25 -14.02
CA GLY A 460 20.65 -4.69 -14.36
C GLY A 460 19.69 -5.68 -15.04
N LEU A 461 20.20 -6.75 -15.65
CA LEU A 461 19.37 -7.84 -16.21
C LEU A 461 18.76 -8.74 -15.13
N TYR A 462 19.36 -8.78 -13.93
CA TYR A 462 19.01 -9.67 -12.83
C TYR A 462 18.32 -8.96 -11.66
N GLY A 463 18.29 -7.62 -11.66
CA GLY A 463 17.64 -6.82 -10.62
C GLY A 463 18.40 -5.53 -10.30
N LYS A 464 17.99 -4.85 -9.23
CA LYS A 464 18.74 -3.73 -8.66
C LYS A 464 19.62 -4.26 -7.54
N TYR A 465 20.93 -4.16 -7.73
CA TYR A 465 21.94 -4.51 -6.75
C TYR A 465 22.82 -3.28 -6.50
N PRO A 466 23.42 -3.13 -5.31
CA PRO A 466 24.28 -1.99 -4.98
C PRO A 466 25.66 -2.12 -5.64
N CYS A 467 25.68 -2.26 -6.97
CA CYS A 467 26.90 -2.48 -7.75
C CYS A 467 27.86 -1.27 -7.69
N HIS A 468 27.35 -0.08 -7.36
CA HIS A 468 28.15 1.13 -7.17
C HIS A 468 29.14 0.98 -6.00
N ARG A 469 28.89 0.07 -5.05
CA ARG A 469 29.79 -0.28 -3.94
C ARG A 469 30.96 -1.18 -4.34
N VAL A 470 31.06 -1.58 -5.60
CA VAL A 470 32.14 -2.43 -6.09
C VAL A 470 33.17 -1.61 -6.87
N VAL A 471 34.43 -1.67 -6.42
CA VAL A 471 35.56 -0.92 -6.99
C VAL A 471 36.70 -1.85 -7.39
N ASN A 472 37.72 -1.34 -8.09
CA ASN A 472 38.91 -2.15 -8.36
C ASN A 472 39.87 -2.20 -7.17
N SER A 473 40.94 -2.99 -7.28
CA SER A 473 41.94 -3.18 -6.20
C SER A 473 42.65 -1.91 -5.75
N ALA A 474 42.65 -0.85 -6.56
CA ALA A 474 43.22 0.45 -6.23
C ALA A 474 42.17 1.46 -5.72
N GLY A 475 40.90 1.06 -5.61
CA GLY A 475 39.79 1.94 -5.26
C GLY A 475 39.27 2.79 -6.43
N ARG A 476 39.71 2.54 -7.68
CA ARG A 476 39.17 3.25 -8.84
C ARG A 476 37.75 2.79 -9.14
N LEU A 477 36.96 3.76 -9.59
CA LEU A 477 35.58 3.58 -10.03
C LEU A 477 35.51 2.82 -11.36
N ALA A 478 34.32 2.30 -11.67
CA ALA A 478 34.05 1.62 -12.92
C ALA A 478 34.18 2.61 -14.10
N PRO A 479 34.83 2.20 -15.19
CA PRO A 479 34.99 3.04 -16.38
C PRO A 479 33.62 3.32 -17.00
N ALA A 480 33.41 4.56 -17.46
CA ALA A 480 32.16 5.04 -18.07
C ALA A 480 30.90 5.01 -17.17
N TRP A 481 31.07 5.06 -15.84
CA TRP A 481 29.98 5.23 -14.88
C TRP A 481 30.15 6.49 -14.03
N GLU A 482 29.79 7.65 -14.61
CA GLU A 482 29.97 8.97 -13.99
C GLU A 482 29.20 9.12 -12.66
N GLU A 483 28.02 8.51 -12.57
CA GLU A 483 27.16 8.57 -11.38
C GLU A 483 27.71 7.80 -10.18
N GLN A 484 28.63 6.84 -10.38
CA GLN A 484 29.11 5.96 -9.30
C GLN A 484 29.72 6.75 -8.14
N ARG A 485 30.46 7.83 -8.45
CA ARG A 485 31.08 8.70 -7.45
C ARG A 485 30.03 9.35 -6.56
N HIS A 486 29.00 9.92 -7.17
CA HIS A 486 27.92 10.60 -6.44
C HIS A 486 27.15 9.63 -5.55
N LEU A 487 26.89 8.40 -6.03
CA LEU A 487 26.23 7.36 -5.24
C LEU A 487 27.05 6.92 -4.03
N LEU A 488 28.36 6.76 -4.20
CA LEU A 488 29.27 6.42 -3.09
C LEU A 488 29.41 7.56 -2.09
N TRP A 489 29.54 8.80 -2.57
CA TRP A 489 29.62 9.99 -1.72
C TRP A 489 28.34 10.19 -0.90
N ALA A 490 27.16 9.97 -1.50
CA ALA A 490 25.88 10.01 -0.80
C ALA A 490 25.77 8.95 0.32
N GLU A 491 26.56 7.89 0.25
CA GLU A 491 26.66 6.85 1.28
C GLU A 491 27.80 7.09 2.28
N GLY A 492 28.52 8.22 2.19
CA GLY A 492 29.59 8.59 3.12
C GLY A 492 30.95 7.96 2.81
N VAL A 493 31.17 7.46 1.59
CA VAL A 493 32.45 6.88 1.16
C VAL A 493 33.47 7.98 0.87
N THR A 494 34.65 7.90 1.48
CA THR A 494 35.74 8.86 1.34
C THR A 494 36.60 8.59 0.10
N PHE A 495 37.09 9.66 -0.52
CA PHE A 495 37.95 9.61 -1.71
C PHE A 495 39.32 10.24 -1.41
N LYS A 496 40.37 9.66 -1.98
CA LYS A 496 41.72 10.23 -2.00
C LYS A 496 41.78 11.41 -2.97
N THR A 497 42.82 12.22 -2.85
CA THR A 497 43.11 13.36 -3.74
C THR A 497 43.18 12.97 -5.22
N ASN A 498 43.61 11.74 -5.52
CA ASN A 498 43.66 11.19 -6.88
C ASN A 498 42.30 10.66 -7.39
N GLY A 499 41.21 10.86 -6.64
CA GLY A 499 39.85 10.47 -7.04
C GLY A 499 39.50 8.99 -6.87
N CYS A 500 40.39 8.17 -6.31
CA CYS A 500 40.11 6.79 -5.93
C CYS A 500 39.45 6.72 -4.55
N VAL A 501 38.60 5.73 -4.31
CA VAL A 501 38.05 5.44 -2.98
C VAL A 501 39.18 5.11 -2.00
N ASP A 502 39.12 5.67 -0.80
CA ASP A 502 40.08 5.37 0.25
C ASP A 502 39.75 4.05 0.96
N LEU A 503 40.25 2.95 0.39
CA LEU A 503 40.06 1.59 0.93
C LEU A 503 40.56 1.40 2.38
N LYS A 504 41.37 2.33 2.94
CA LYS A 504 41.83 2.28 4.33
C LYS A 504 40.95 3.07 5.30
N ASN A 505 40.25 4.10 4.82
CA ASN A 505 39.60 5.12 5.65
C ASN A 505 38.08 5.23 5.43
N THR A 506 37.52 4.47 4.48
CA THR A 506 36.09 4.09 4.54
C THR A 506 35.85 3.31 5.85
N ASN A 507 34.62 3.27 6.37
CA ASN A 507 34.18 2.42 7.50
C ASN A 507 34.33 0.88 7.25
N GLY A 508 35.34 0.48 6.46
CA GLY A 508 35.60 -0.83 5.92
C GLY A 508 37.09 -1.04 5.63
N GLY A 509 37.98 -0.58 6.51
CA GLY A 509 39.23 -1.30 6.81
C GLY A 509 38.97 -2.69 7.43
N GLN A 510 37.81 -3.29 7.17
CA GLN A 510 37.39 -4.59 7.63
C GLN A 510 38.06 -5.62 6.73
N ARG A 511 39.04 -6.33 7.29
CA ARG A 511 39.40 -7.65 6.76
C ARG A 511 38.13 -8.49 6.70
N ILE A 512 37.75 -8.89 5.49
CA ILE A 512 36.66 -9.84 5.25
C ILE A 512 37.13 -11.21 5.74
N LEU A 513 36.94 -11.51 7.03
CA LEU A 513 37.04 -12.87 7.57
C LEU A 513 35.65 -13.52 7.46
N VAL A 514 35.40 -14.24 6.37
CA VAL A 514 34.12 -14.93 6.16
C VAL A 514 34.28 -16.44 6.31
N LYS A 515 33.70 -17.00 7.38
CA LYS A 515 33.28 -18.41 7.42
C LYS A 515 31.93 -18.51 6.68
N CYS A 516 31.97 -18.81 5.39
CA CYS A 516 30.75 -19.07 4.61
C CYS A 516 30.33 -20.54 4.84
N LYS A 517 29.29 -20.80 5.65
CA LYS A 517 28.65 -22.13 5.72
C LYS A 517 27.46 -22.14 4.77
N TRP A 518 27.64 -22.73 3.59
CA TRP A 518 26.58 -22.92 2.60
C TRP A 518 25.69 -24.08 3.07
N ASN A 519 24.43 -23.81 3.43
CA ASN A 519 23.46 -24.86 3.77
C ASN A 519 22.60 -25.16 2.53
N SER A 520 22.67 -26.39 2.02
CA SER A 520 22.02 -26.81 0.78
C SER A 520 20.49 -26.88 0.85
N GLU A 521 19.88 -26.80 2.04
CA GLU A 521 18.43 -26.99 2.23
C GLU A 521 17.65 -25.68 2.44
N ARG A 522 18.33 -24.57 2.72
CA ARG A 522 17.69 -23.25 2.87
C ARG A 522 18.52 -22.25 2.08
N GLU A 523 17.97 -21.71 0.99
CA GLU A 523 18.62 -20.77 0.07
C GLU A 523 19.01 -19.42 0.73
N PHE A 524 19.81 -19.40 1.79
CA PHE A 524 20.27 -18.20 2.47
C PHE A 524 21.78 -18.26 2.74
N CYS A 525 22.46 -17.16 2.42
CA CYS A 525 23.85 -16.91 2.77
C CYS A 525 23.88 -15.98 3.98
N PHE A 526 24.43 -16.42 5.11
CA PHE A 526 24.76 -15.53 6.24
C PHE A 526 26.18 -14.99 6.01
N ILE A 527 26.29 -13.71 5.67
CA ILE A 527 27.58 -12.99 5.63
C ILE A 527 27.62 -12.09 6.86
N LEU A 528 28.48 -12.43 7.82
CA LEU A 528 28.80 -11.58 8.97
C LEU A 528 29.92 -10.62 8.55
N TRP A 529 29.67 -9.32 8.60
CA TRP A 529 30.71 -8.30 8.47
C TRP A 529 31.21 -7.96 9.87
N TYR A 530 32.47 -8.33 10.17
CA TYR A 530 33.07 -8.11 11.48
C TYR A 530 34.00 -6.88 11.46
N ASN A 531 34.04 -6.15 12.58
CA ASN A 531 34.92 -5.01 12.76
C ASN A 531 36.02 -5.40 13.76
N GLU A 532 37.27 -5.52 13.32
CA GLU A 532 38.42 -5.93 14.16
C GLU A 532 38.89 -4.82 15.14
N SER A 533 38.15 -3.71 15.28
CA SER A 533 38.54 -2.57 16.14
C SER A 533 38.10 -2.69 17.61
N TYR A 534 37.64 -3.85 18.08
CA TYR A 534 37.24 -4.09 19.48
C TYR A 534 37.87 -5.35 20.10
N GLU A 535 39.13 -5.65 19.79
CA GLU A 535 39.99 -6.48 20.66
C GLU A 535 41.21 -5.66 21.08
N THR A 536 40.99 -4.78 22.05
CA THR A 536 41.97 -4.32 23.05
C THR A 536 41.21 -3.43 24.03
N LEU A 537 40.45 -4.08 24.93
CA LEU A 537 40.25 -3.74 26.34
C LEU A 537 39.28 -4.75 26.98
#